data_AF-P01032-F1
#
_entry.id   AF-P01032-F1
#
_cell.length_a   1.000
_cell.length_b   1.000
_cell.length_c   1.000
_cell.angle_alpha   90.00
_cell.angle_beta   90.00
_cell.angle_gamma   90.00
#
_symmetry.space_group_name_H-M   'P 1'
#
loop_
_entity.id
_entity.type
_entity.pdbx_description
1 polymer ?
#
loop_
_entity_poly.entity_id
_entity_poly.type
_entity_poly.pdbx_seq_one_letter_code
_entity_poly.pdbx_strand_id
1 'polypeptide(L)' 'MLQKKIEEEAAKYKYAMLKKCCYDGAYRNDDETCEERAARIKIGPKCVKAFKDCCYIANQVRAEQSHKNIQLGR' A
#
# COMPACT_ATOMS: atom_id res chain seq x y z
N MET A 1 -8.47 7.40 7.65
CA MET A 1 -8.51 5.91 7.68
C MET A 1 -7.24 5.30 7.08
N LEU A 2 -6.85 5.67 5.86
CA LEU A 2 -5.68 5.11 5.17
C LEU A 2 -4.42 5.15 6.03
N GLN A 3 -4.03 6.35 6.50
CA GLN A 3 -2.81 6.54 7.29
C GLN A 3 -2.73 5.58 8.48
N LYS A 4 -3.80 5.50 9.29
CA LYS A 4 -3.89 4.59 10.44
C LYS A 4 -3.67 3.12 10.06
N LYS A 5 -4.35 2.63 9.00
CA LYS A 5 -4.19 1.24 8.53
C LYS A 5 -2.75 0.95 8.06
N ILE A 6 -2.09 1.92 7.42
CA ILE A 6 -0.71 1.78 6.97
C ILE A 6 0.27 1.81 8.15
N GLU A 7 0.06 2.67 9.14
CA GLU A 7 0.87 2.70 10.37
C GLU A 7 0.77 1.37 11.15
N GLU A 8 -0.44 0.83 11.27
CA GLU A 8 -0.70 -0.48 11.90
C GLU A 8 0.00 -1.63 11.14
N GLU A 9 -0.04 -1.63 9.81
CA GLU A 9 0.68 -2.63 9.01
C GLU A 9 2.19 -2.46 9.11
N ALA A 10 2.69 -1.23 8.96
CA ALA A 10 4.12 -0.91 9.04
C ALA A 10 4.71 -1.29 10.40
N ALA A 11 3.93 -1.16 11.49
CA ALA A 11 4.37 -1.52 12.84
C ALA A 11 4.75 -3.00 12.99
N LYS A 12 4.22 -3.90 12.14
CA LYS A 12 4.55 -5.33 12.15
C LYS A 12 5.99 -5.62 11.74
N TYR A 13 6.65 -4.74 10.99
CA TYR A 13 8.02 -4.95 10.56
C TYR A 13 9.02 -4.42 11.58
N LYS A 14 9.94 -5.28 12.04
CA LYS A 14 10.98 -4.92 13.00
C LYS A 14 11.95 -3.85 12.49
N TYR A 15 12.41 -3.98 11.26
CA TYR A 15 13.48 -3.15 10.71
C TYR A 15 12.94 -1.90 10.02
N ALA A 16 13.57 -0.75 10.29
CA ALA A 16 13.19 0.54 9.68
C ALA A 16 13.16 0.49 8.14
N MET A 17 14.08 -0.25 7.52
CA MET A 17 14.09 -0.46 6.08
C MET A 17 12.81 -1.14 5.57
N LEU A 18 12.30 -2.16 6.27
CA LEU A 18 11.07 -2.84 5.88
C LEU A 18 9.83 -1.96 6.11
N LYS A 19 9.82 -1.16 7.19
CA LYS A 19 8.78 -0.14 7.40
C LYS A 19 8.74 0.85 6.24
N LYS A 20 9.91 1.33 5.80
CA LYS A 20 10.03 2.21 4.63
C LYS A 20 9.46 1.55 3.38
N CYS A 21 9.81 0.28 3.10
CA CYS A 21 9.24 -0.44 1.96
C CYS A 21 7.70 -0.49 1.99
N CYS A 22 7.11 -0.73 3.17
CA CYS A 22 5.66 -0.66 3.35
C CYS A 22 5.10 0.74 3.04
N TYR A 23 5.69 1.80 3.61
CA TYR A 23 5.24 3.16 3.32
C TYR A 23 5.36 3.53 1.84
N ASP A 24 6.45 3.12 1.18
CA ASP A 24 6.65 3.30 -0.27
C ASP A 24 5.56 2.57 -1.07
N GLY A 25 5.17 1.36 -0.63
CA GLY A 25 4.07 0.59 -1.21
C GLY A 25 2.73 1.28 -1.08
N ALA A 26 2.47 1.87 0.08
CA ALA A 26 1.25 2.61 0.36
C ALA A 26 1.10 3.90 -0.47
N TYR A 27 2.15 4.38 -1.14
CA TYR A 27 2.06 5.56 -2.00
C TYR A 27 1.04 5.35 -3.14
N ARG A 28 0.30 6.40 -3.50
CA ARG A 28 -0.74 6.34 -4.54
C ARG A 28 -0.10 6.26 -5.92
N ASN A 29 -0.57 5.33 -6.73
CA ASN A 29 -0.26 5.22 -8.15
C ASN A 29 -1.50 4.61 -8.79
N ASP A 30 -2.05 5.30 -9.79
CA ASP A 30 -3.29 4.91 -10.47
C ASP A 30 -3.02 4.24 -11.84
N ASP A 31 -1.76 4.24 -12.29
CA ASP A 31 -1.32 3.73 -13.60
C ASP A 31 -0.74 2.31 -13.54
N GLU A 32 -0.23 1.90 -12.38
CA GLU A 32 0.47 0.63 -12.19
C GLU A 32 -0.09 -0.16 -11.00
N THR A 33 -0.18 -1.49 -11.18
CA THR A 33 -0.55 -2.42 -10.13
C THR A 33 0.55 -2.54 -9.06
N CYS A 34 0.18 -3.06 -7.88
CA CYS A 34 1.16 -3.35 -6.83
C CYS A 34 2.24 -4.35 -7.29
N GLU A 35 1.89 -5.25 -8.21
CA GLU A 35 2.82 -6.23 -8.77
C GLU A 35 3.86 -5.61 -9.70
N GLU A 36 3.42 -4.77 -10.64
CA GLU A 36 4.33 -4.06 -11.55
C GLU A 36 5.30 -3.14 -10.80
N ARG A 37 4.78 -2.43 -9.79
CA ARG A 37 5.60 -1.58 -8.92
C ARG A 37 6.60 -2.39 -8.11
N ALA A 38 6.16 -3.50 -7.53
CA ALA A 38 7.01 -4.36 -6.71
C ALA A 38 8.09 -5.10 -7.51
N ALA A 39 7.85 -5.39 -8.80
CA ALA A 39 8.81 -6.04 -9.69
C ALA A 39 10.11 -5.24 -9.88
N ARG A 40 10.07 -3.92 -9.65
CA ARG A 40 11.25 -3.04 -9.77
C ARG A 40 12.10 -2.94 -8.49
N ILE A 41 11.65 -3.53 -7.39
CA ILE A 41 12.34 -3.43 -6.09
C ILE A 41 13.57 -4.33 -6.07
N LYS A 42 14.76 -3.74 -5.87
CA LYS A 42 16.04 -4.46 -5.81
C LYS A 42 16.56 -4.76 -4.39
N ILE A 43 15.87 -4.26 -3.35
CA ILE A 43 16.32 -4.36 -1.96
C ILE A 43 16.25 -5.80 -1.42
N GLY A 44 15.30 -6.61 -1.92
CA GLY A 44 15.17 -8.02 -1.59
C GLY A 44 13.74 -8.46 -1.25
N PRO A 45 13.51 -9.78 -1.09
CA PRO A 45 12.17 -10.36 -1.04
C PRO A 45 11.35 -9.90 0.18
N LYS A 46 12.00 -9.61 1.31
CA LYS A 46 11.32 -9.07 2.50
C LYS A 46 10.77 -7.65 2.26
N CYS A 47 11.52 -6.82 1.55
CA CYS A 47 11.08 -5.47 1.17
C CYS A 47 9.94 -5.54 0.14
N VAL A 48 10.06 -6.42 -0.86
CA VAL A 48 8.98 -6.71 -1.83
C VAL A 48 7.69 -7.10 -1.12
N LYS A 49 7.77 -8.02 -0.14
CA LYS A 49 6.61 -8.40 0.66
C LYS A 49 6.01 -7.20 1.41
N ALA A 50 6.85 -6.47 2.16
CA ALA A 50 6.38 -5.33 2.95
C ALA A 50 5.72 -4.24 2.09
N PHE A 51 6.30 -3.96 0.94
CA PHE A 51 5.74 -3.04 -0.05
C PHE A 51 4.36 -3.51 -0.54
N LYS A 52 4.24 -4.77 -0.95
CA LYS A 52 2.98 -5.33 -1.46
C LYS A 52 1.88 -5.31 -0.40
N ASP A 53 2.17 -5.76 0.82
CA ASP A 53 1.21 -5.78 1.92
C ASP A 53 0.54 -4.40 2.09
N CYS A 54 1.34 -3.33 2.14
CA CYS A 54 0.83 -1.98 2.32
C CYS A 54 0.25 -1.35 1.04
N CYS A 55 0.75 -1.71 -0.15
CA CYS A 55 0.15 -1.31 -1.42
C CYS A 55 -1.27 -1.85 -1.57
N TYR A 56 -1.49 -3.13 -1.25
CA TYR A 56 -2.81 -3.75 -1.33
C TYR A 56 -3.80 -3.13 -0.32
N ILE A 57 -3.37 -2.92 0.92
CA ILE A 57 -4.19 -2.21 1.92
C ILE A 57 -4.55 -0.82 1.41
N ALA A 58 -3.59 -0.08 0.86
CA ALA A 58 -3.84 1.26 0.38
C ALA A 58 -4.82 1.29 -0.80
N ASN A 59 -4.71 0.36 -1.74
CA ASN A 59 -5.62 0.23 -2.87
C ASN A 59 -7.03 -0.17 -2.43
N GLN A 60 -7.17 -1.13 -1.50
CA GLN A 60 -8.47 -1.51 -0.93
C GLN A 60 -9.16 -0.32 -0.27
N VAL A 61 -8.45 0.43 0.58
CA VAL A 61 -9.02 1.60 1.27
C VAL A 61 -9.42 2.70 0.30
N ARG A 62 -8.65 2.91 -0.77
CA ARG A 62 -8.98 3.89 -1.83
C ARG A 62 -10.19 3.47 -2.62
N ALA A 63 -10.30 2.18 -2.99
CA ALA A 63 -11.46 1.64 -3.67
C ALA A 63 -12.74 1.80 -2.82
N GLU A 64 -12.69 1.45 -1.53
CA GLU A 64 -13.80 1.65 -0.60
C GLU A 64 -14.24 3.12 -0.51
N GLN A 65 -13.29 4.07 -0.56
CA GLN A 65 -13.60 5.50 -0.55
C GLN A 65 -14.16 5.99 -1.89
N SER A 66 -13.65 5.51 -3.03
CA SER A 66 -14.18 5.87 -4.34
C SER A 66 -15.60 5.36 -4.54
N HIS A 67 -15.91 4.13 -4.11
CA HIS A 67 -17.26 3.58 -4.17
C HIS A 67 -18.26 4.40 -3.33
N LYS A 68 -17.85 4.91 -2.16
CA LYS A 68 -18.71 5.78 -1.33
C LYS A 68 -19.07 7.10 -2.03
N ASN A 69 -18.18 7.64 -2.84
CA ASN A 69 -18.44 8.88 -3.58
C ASN A 69 -19.37 8.67 -4.80
N ILE A 70 -19.41 7.45 -5.36
CA ILE A 70 -20.28 7.13 -6.51
C ILE A 70 -21.75 6.98 -6.09
N GLN A 71 -22.06 6.66 -4.82
CA GLN A 71 -23.43 6.51 -4.33
C GLN A 71 -24.22 7.84 -4.18
N LEU A 72 -23.78 8.94 -4.81
CA LEU A 72 -24.53 10.20 -4.90
C LEU A 72 -25.19 10.43 -6.27
N GLY A 73 -25.28 9.40 -7.11
CA GLY A 73 -26.07 9.43 -8.35
C GLY A 73 -27.54 9.08 -8.12
N ARG A 74 -28.37 10.12 -8.22
CA ARG A 74 -29.84 10.20 -8.09
C ARG A 74 -30.66 9.10 -8.74
#